data_AF-A0A674IEV5-F1
#
_entry.id   AF-A0A674IEV5-F1
#
_cell.length_a   1.000
_cell.length_b   1.000
_cell.length_c   1.000
_cell.angle_alpha   90.00
_cell.angle_beta   90.00
_cell.angle_gamma   90.00
#
_symmetry.space_group_name_H-M   'P 1'
#
loop_
_entity.id
_entity.type
_entity.pdbx_description
1 polymer ?
#
loop_
_entity_poly.entity_id
_entity_poly.type
_entity_poly.pdbx_seq_one_letter_code
_entity_poly.pdbx_strand_id
1 'polypeptide(L)'
;MSTGASVWCVKSQLVDLLKEGLWEELLDIYQPEIYISDWWSTRCGCVYSICVKLLAANRSTVIAEFKANPDPHGFVTGSRDQFGFLFLPSQVSYRFRQYGRGVRYVHFLHRGKDILYWAGYYGARITNSTVMVKLN
;
A
#
# COMPACT_ATOMS: atom_id res chain seq x y z
N MET A 1 -0.46 -11.30 -0.79
CA MET A 1 0.96 -11.73 -0.87
C MET A 1 1.35 -12.32 0.47
N SER A 2 1.94 -13.52 0.49
CA SER A 2 2.58 -14.07 1.70
C SER A 2 4.08 -13.92 1.53
N THR A 3 4.75 -13.27 2.49
CA THR A 3 6.20 -13.11 2.44
C THR A 3 6.83 -14.17 3.36
N GLY A 4 7.99 -14.72 3.00
CA GLY A 4 8.55 -15.90 3.67
C GLY A 4 10.06 -15.99 3.61
N ALA A 5 10.70 -14.86 3.31
CA ALA A 5 12.12 -14.81 3.08
C ALA A 5 12.73 -13.70 3.95
N SER A 6 13.98 -13.92 4.34
CA SER A 6 14.86 -12.94 4.99
C SER A 6 15.26 -11.76 4.08
N VAL A 7 14.68 -11.68 2.88
CA VAL A 7 14.85 -10.62 1.88
C VAL A 7 13.52 -9.93 1.62
N TRP A 8 13.56 -8.70 1.10
CA TRP A 8 12.35 -7.97 0.73
C TRP A 8 11.58 -8.71 -0.36
N CYS A 9 10.39 -9.18 -0.03
CA CYS A 9 9.43 -9.61 -1.03
C CYS A 9 8.62 -8.38 -1.45
N VAL A 10 8.70 -8.02 -2.74
CA VAL A 10 8.07 -6.82 -3.30
C VAL A 10 7.00 -7.23 -4.31
N LYS A 11 5.87 -6.54 -4.31
CA LYS A 11 4.89 -6.57 -5.39
C LYS A 11 4.50 -5.14 -5.75
N SER A 12 4.37 -4.89 -7.04
CA SER A 12 3.84 -3.62 -7.53
C SER A 12 2.84 -3.81 -8.66
N GLN A 13 2.03 -2.77 -8.87
CA GLN A 13 1.12 -2.65 -9.98
C GLN A 13 1.13 -1.20 -10.48
N LEU A 14 1.12 -1.03 -11.79
CA LEU A 14 0.95 0.27 -12.44
C LEU A 14 -0.46 0.33 -13.03
N VAL A 15 -1.30 1.21 -12.50
CA VAL A 15 -2.67 1.42 -12.95
C VAL A 15 -2.70 2.59 -13.93
N ASP A 16 -3.26 2.37 -15.12
CA ASP A 16 -3.46 3.39 -16.15
C ASP A 16 -4.84 4.01 -15.98
N LEU A 17 -4.89 5.22 -15.43
CA LEU A 17 -6.15 5.86 -15.04
C LEU A 17 -7.05 6.15 -16.23
N LEU A 18 -6.47 6.40 -17.41
CA LEU A 18 -7.26 6.64 -18.63
C LEU A 18 -7.92 5.36 -19.12
N LYS A 19 -7.21 4.21 -19.04
CA LYS A 19 -7.78 2.91 -19.41
C LYS A 19 -8.86 2.43 -18.45
N GLU A 20 -8.82 2.87 -17.19
CA GLU A 20 -9.89 2.65 -16.22
C GLU A 20 -11.11 3.57 -16.44
N GLY A 21 -11.10 4.40 -17.49
CA GLY A 21 -12.25 5.22 -17.91
C GLY A 21 -12.25 6.66 -17.41
N LEU A 22 -11.17 7.12 -16.78
CA LEU A 22 -11.02 8.53 -16.42
C LEU A 22 -10.47 9.33 -17.61
N TRP A 23 -10.75 10.62 -17.69
CA TRP A 23 -10.27 11.48 -18.77
C TRP A 23 -9.36 12.59 -18.25
N GLU A 24 -8.61 13.22 -19.15
CA GLU A 24 -7.54 14.16 -18.80
C GLU A 24 -8.05 15.38 -18.05
N GLU A 25 -9.14 15.99 -18.53
CA GLU A 25 -9.71 17.19 -17.92
C GLU A 25 -10.21 16.92 -16.50
N LEU A 26 -10.75 15.72 -16.23
CA LEU A 26 -11.14 15.31 -14.89
C LEU A 26 -9.93 15.24 -13.96
N LEU A 27 -8.85 14.61 -14.40
CA LEU A 27 -7.64 14.43 -13.60
C LEU A 27 -6.86 15.74 -13.42
N ASP A 28 -6.84 16.61 -14.44
CA ASP A 28 -6.02 17.82 -14.43
C ASP A 28 -6.74 19.02 -13.80
N ILE A 29 -8.05 19.15 -14.04
CA ILE A 29 -8.82 20.31 -13.59
C ILE A 29 -9.59 20.02 -12.30
N TYR A 30 -10.41 18.96 -12.28
CA TYR A 30 -11.22 18.62 -11.11
C TYR A 30 -10.38 17.96 -10.00
N GLN A 31 -9.34 17.20 -10.37
CA GLN A 31 -8.41 16.54 -9.45
C GLN A 31 -9.13 15.73 -8.36
N PRO A 32 -9.98 14.73 -8.73
CA PRO A 32 -10.73 13.94 -7.76
C PRO A 32 -9.79 13.24 -6.79
N GLU A 33 -10.24 13.00 -5.55
CA GLU A 33 -9.41 12.33 -4.56
C GLU A 33 -9.05 10.92 -5.05
N ILE A 34 -7.76 10.60 -4.99
CA ILE A 34 -7.27 9.24 -5.21
C ILE A 34 -7.01 8.63 -3.83
N TYR A 35 -7.92 7.76 -3.40
CA TYR A 35 -7.83 7.00 -2.17
C TYR A 35 -7.02 5.73 -2.40
N ILE A 36 -6.12 5.44 -1.47
CA ILE A 36 -5.42 4.16 -1.42
C ILE A 36 -5.62 3.53 -0.05
N SER A 37 -5.68 2.20 -0.03
CA SER A 37 -5.58 1.44 1.20
C SER A 37 -4.89 0.10 0.98
N ASP A 38 -4.32 -0.44 2.06
CA ASP A 38 -3.74 -1.77 2.07
C ASP A 38 -3.89 -2.37 3.47
N TRP A 39 -4.25 -3.64 3.53
CA TRP A 39 -4.35 -4.37 4.78
C TRP A 39 -3.13 -5.26 4.96
N TRP A 40 -2.50 -5.18 6.12
CA TRP A 40 -1.35 -5.98 6.45
C TRP A 40 -1.44 -6.56 7.85
N SER A 41 -0.80 -7.70 8.06
CA SER A 41 -0.66 -8.34 9.36
C SER A 41 0.68 -9.05 9.46
N THR A 42 1.18 -9.21 10.67
CA THR A 42 2.39 -9.98 10.97
C THR A 42 2.13 -10.91 12.14
N ARG A 43 2.76 -12.08 12.16
CA ARG A 43 2.69 -13.02 13.28
C ARG A 43 3.81 -12.86 14.30
N CYS A 44 4.92 -12.23 13.93
CA CYS A 44 6.04 -11.87 14.80
C CYS A 44 7.17 -11.40 13.90
N GLY A 45 7.88 -10.35 14.34
CA GLY A 45 9.14 -9.91 13.74
C GLY A 45 9.14 -9.86 12.21
N CYS A 46 8.21 -9.09 11.66
CA CYS A 46 8.20 -8.75 10.24
C CYS A 46 8.02 -7.26 10.08
N VAL A 47 8.57 -6.71 9.01
CA VAL A 47 8.37 -5.32 8.62
C VAL A 47 7.55 -5.23 7.35
N TYR A 48 6.73 -4.19 7.28
CA TYR A 48 5.90 -3.85 6.14
C TYR A 48 6.23 -2.44 5.65
N SER A 49 6.14 -2.22 4.35
CA SER A 49 6.42 -0.94 3.71
C SER A 49 5.54 -0.78 2.48
N ILE A 50 4.98 0.41 2.31
CA ILE A 50 4.18 0.81 1.15
C ILE A 50 4.71 2.10 0.55
N CYS A 51 4.74 2.16 -0.77
CA CYS A 51 5.04 3.35 -1.54
C CYS A 51 4.06 3.44 -2.71
N VAL A 52 3.26 4.50 -2.74
CA VAL A 52 2.35 4.79 -3.85
C VAL A 52 2.74 6.10 -4.50
N LYS A 53 2.83 6.11 -5.82
CA LYS A 53 3.18 7.30 -6.61
C LYS A 53 2.09 7.62 -7.61
N LEU A 54 1.76 8.90 -7.73
CA LEU A 54 1.06 9.44 -8.88
C LEU A 54 2.09 9.85 -9.92
N LEU A 55 1.98 9.33 -11.14
CA LEU A 55 2.96 9.53 -12.19
C LEU A 55 2.36 10.23 -13.42
N ALA A 56 3.20 11.00 -14.09
CA ALA A 56 2.86 11.63 -15.36
C ALA A 56 2.77 10.63 -16.53
N ALA A 57 2.36 11.10 -17.71
CA ALA A 57 2.21 10.30 -18.92
C ALA A 57 3.48 9.49 -19.31
N ASN A 58 4.67 9.99 -18.98
CA ASN A 58 5.94 9.31 -19.24
C ASN A 58 6.24 8.13 -18.28
N ARG A 59 5.35 7.83 -17.32
CA ARG A 59 5.44 6.75 -16.33
C ARG A 59 6.65 6.83 -15.40
N SER A 60 7.35 7.96 -15.35
CA SER A 60 8.58 8.12 -14.56
C SER A 60 8.57 9.39 -13.71
N THR A 61 8.05 10.50 -14.22
CA THR A 61 7.90 11.74 -13.46
C THR A 61 6.89 11.55 -12.34
N VAL A 62 7.38 11.71 -11.10
CA VAL A 62 6.56 11.62 -9.89
C VAL A 62 5.90 12.97 -9.64
N ILE A 63 4.57 12.99 -9.65
CA ILE A 63 3.76 14.18 -9.36
C ILE A 63 3.48 14.25 -7.86
N ALA A 64 3.12 13.12 -7.25
CA ALA A 64 2.92 13.00 -5.81
C ALA A 64 3.37 11.62 -5.33
N GLU A 65 3.77 11.53 -4.07
CA GLU A 65 4.24 10.29 -3.45
C GLU A 65 3.71 10.16 -2.02
N PHE A 66 3.27 8.96 -1.68
CA PHE A 66 2.99 8.53 -0.32
C PHE A 66 3.91 7.36 0.04
N LYS A 67 4.51 7.42 1.23
CA LYS A 67 5.32 6.34 1.82
C LYS A 67 4.92 6.12 3.26
N ALA A 68 4.81 4.87 3.67
CA ALA A 68 4.64 4.50 5.07
C ALA A 68 5.39 3.21 5.39
N ASN A 69 5.99 3.18 6.57
CA ASN A 69 6.59 2.00 7.19
C ASN A 69 6.04 1.88 8.62
N PRO A 70 4.79 1.43 8.80
CA PRO A 70 4.18 1.33 10.10
C PRO A 70 4.99 0.43 11.04
N ASP A 71 5.05 0.81 12.32
CA ASP A 71 5.76 0.04 13.34
C ASP A 71 5.02 -1.28 13.63
N PRO A 72 5.69 -2.44 13.50
CA PRO A 72 5.13 -3.72 13.89
C PRO A 72 4.97 -3.93 15.40
N HIS A 73 5.25 -2.95 16.25
CA HIS A 73 5.03 -3.02 17.70
C HIS A 73 3.72 -2.36 18.16
N GLY A 74 2.99 -1.69 17.27
CA GLY A 74 1.67 -1.13 17.54
C GLY A 74 0.53 -2.16 17.60
N PHE A 75 0.80 -3.44 17.32
CA PHE A 75 -0.18 -4.52 17.45
C PHE A 75 -0.42 -4.78 18.94
N VAL A 76 -1.61 -4.40 19.39
CA VAL A 76 -2.09 -4.55 20.77
C VAL A 76 -1.75 -5.93 21.33
N THR A 77 -0.72 -5.98 22.17
CA THR A 77 -0.44 -7.06 23.11
C THR A 77 -1.45 -7.03 24.26
N GLY A 78 -2.75 -7.10 23.94
CA GLY A 78 -3.83 -6.84 24.90
C GLY A 78 -5.01 -7.80 24.85
N SER A 79 -5.37 -8.35 23.68
CA SER A 79 -6.41 -9.39 23.61
C SER A 79 -5.75 -10.78 23.57
N ARG A 80 -5.63 -11.38 24.75
CA ARG A 80 -5.41 -12.82 24.89
C ARG A 80 -6.71 -13.54 24.52
N ASP A 81 -6.70 -14.37 23.48
CA ASP A 81 -7.64 -15.49 23.40
C ASP A 81 -6.96 -16.75 23.95
N GLN A 82 -7.71 -17.86 23.97
CA GLN A 82 -7.28 -19.14 24.56
C GLN A 82 -6.05 -19.77 23.86
N PHE A 83 -5.61 -19.22 22.71
CA PHE A 83 -4.53 -19.76 21.87
C PHE A 83 -3.27 -18.88 21.77
N GLY A 84 -3.23 -17.73 22.45
CA GLY A 84 -2.07 -16.84 22.46
C GLY A 84 -2.08 -15.78 21.35
N PHE A 85 -1.44 -14.64 21.65
CA PHE A 85 -1.31 -13.40 20.85
C PHE A 85 -2.17 -13.29 19.57
N LEU A 86 -3.26 -12.53 19.64
CA LEU A 86 -4.09 -12.22 18.48
C LEU A 86 -3.40 -11.19 17.58
N PHE A 87 -2.95 -11.62 16.40
CA PHE A 87 -2.40 -10.73 15.38
C PHE A 87 -3.52 -10.05 14.59
N LEU A 88 -3.94 -8.86 15.03
CA LEU A 88 -5.00 -8.11 14.37
C LEU A 88 -4.49 -7.45 13.09
N PRO A 89 -5.18 -7.59 11.95
CA PRO A 89 -4.81 -6.92 10.72
C PRO A 89 -4.95 -5.40 10.89
N SER A 90 -3.98 -4.67 10.35
CA SER A 90 -3.93 -3.21 10.37
C SER A 90 -4.10 -2.68 8.96
N GLN A 91 -4.82 -1.56 8.84
CA GLN A 91 -4.99 -0.87 7.57
C GLN A 91 -4.06 0.34 7.51
N VAL A 92 -3.36 0.49 6.38
CA VAL A 92 -2.79 1.78 5.98
C VAL A 92 -3.71 2.39 4.94
N SER A 93 -4.03 3.67 5.06
CA SER A 93 -4.78 4.39 4.04
C SER A 93 -4.26 5.81 3.85
N TYR A 94 -4.44 6.34 2.64
CA TYR A 94 -4.04 7.70 2.29
C TYR A 94 -4.94 8.26 1.19
N ARG A 95 -5.02 9.59 1.11
CA ARG A 95 -5.77 10.31 0.09
C ARG A 95 -4.87 11.35 -0.56
N PHE A 96 -4.62 11.18 -1.85
CA PHE A 96 -4.04 12.25 -2.65
C PHE A 96 -5.13 13.28 -2.96
N ARG A 97 -4.84 14.54 -2.67
CA ARG A 97 -5.69 15.71 -2.89
C ARG A 97 -4.84 16.81 -3.49
N GLN A 98 -5.43 17.63 -4.36
CA GLN A 98 -4.75 18.80 -4.93
C GLN A 98 -3.35 18.45 -5.47
N TYR A 99 -3.24 17.29 -6.12
CA TYR A 99 -1.96 16.72 -6.56
C TYR A 99 -1.37 17.44 -7.77
N GLY A 100 -2.09 18.39 -8.36
CA GLY A 100 -1.66 19.11 -9.55
C GLY A 100 -2.01 18.37 -10.84
N ARG A 101 -1.62 18.98 -11.97
CA ARG A 101 -1.96 18.49 -13.30
C ARG A 101 -1.02 17.39 -13.77
N GLY A 102 -1.49 16.59 -14.73
CA GLY A 102 -0.69 15.66 -15.52
C GLY A 102 -0.66 14.24 -14.97
N VAL A 103 -1.44 13.92 -13.93
CA VAL A 103 -1.50 12.54 -13.40
C VAL A 103 -2.16 11.63 -14.43
N ARG A 104 -1.48 10.53 -14.76
CA ARG A 104 -1.97 9.50 -15.69
C ARG A 104 -1.86 8.09 -15.14
N TYR A 105 -0.97 7.86 -14.18
CA TYR A 105 -0.79 6.53 -13.60
C TYR A 105 -0.71 6.56 -12.07
N VAL A 106 -1.13 5.45 -11.46
CA VAL A 106 -0.84 5.14 -10.05
C VAL A 106 0.11 3.96 -10.02
N HIS A 107 1.31 4.15 -9.49
CA HIS A 107 2.23 3.06 -9.20
C HIS A 107 2.10 2.68 -7.72
N PHE A 108 1.45 1.54 -7.47
CA PHE A 108 1.23 1.00 -6.14
C PHE A 108 2.28 -0.08 -5.86
N LEU A 109 3.11 0.11 -4.84
CA LEU A 109 4.11 -0.86 -4.42
C LEU A 109 3.96 -1.14 -2.93
N HIS A 110 3.89 -2.42 -2.58
CA HIS A 110 4.03 -2.88 -1.20
C HIS A 110 5.13 -3.92 -1.07
N ARG A 111 5.67 -4.07 0.13
CA ARG A 111 6.68 -5.08 0.42
C ARG A 111 6.66 -5.50 1.88
N GLY A 112 7.07 -6.74 2.10
CA GLY A 112 7.23 -7.33 3.42
C GLY A 112 8.59 -8.03 3.52
N LYS A 113 9.11 -8.10 4.75
CA LYS A 113 10.34 -8.82 5.05
C LYS A 113 10.23 -9.44 6.45
N ASP A 114 10.65 -10.70 6.58
CA ASP A 114 10.88 -11.33 7.87
C ASP A 114 12.22 -10.83 8.45
N ILE A 115 12.21 -10.42 9.73
CA ILE A 115 13.41 -9.96 10.45
C ILE A 115 13.90 -10.94 11.51
N LEU A 116 13.19 -12.06 11.73
CA LEU A 116 13.58 -13.15 12.64
C LEU A 116 14.24 -14.34 11.94
N TYR A 117 14.32 -14.31 10.60
CA TYR A 117 15.00 -15.32 9.78
C TYR A 117 14.46 -16.74 9.96
N TRP A 118 13.16 -16.87 10.23
CA TRP A 118 12.55 -18.18 10.40
C TRP A 118 12.37 -18.85 9.04
N ALA A 119 12.70 -20.15 8.97
CA ALA A 119 12.53 -20.92 7.74
C ALA A 119 11.02 -21.08 7.43
N GLY A 120 10.52 -20.41 6.39
CA GLY A 120 9.15 -20.57 5.90
C GLY A 120 8.38 -19.26 5.69
N TYR A 121 7.08 -19.34 5.45
CA TYR A 121 6.22 -18.20 5.07
C TYR A 121 5.73 -17.37 6.27
N TYR A 122 6.67 -16.78 7.02
CA TYR A 122 6.39 -16.03 8.26
C TYR A 122 6.35 -14.52 8.11
N GLY A 123 6.77 -14.00 6.95
CA GLY A 123 6.76 -12.58 6.63
C GLY A 123 5.36 -11.94 6.66
N ALA A 124 5.32 -10.60 6.58
CA ALA A 124 4.08 -9.84 6.51
C ALA A 124 3.11 -10.39 5.46
N ARG A 125 1.84 -10.53 5.86
CA ARG A 125 0.72 -10.91 4.99
C ARG A 125 0.01 -9.65 4.57
N ILE A 126 -0.08 -9.43 3.26
CA ILE A 126 -0.65 -8.21 2.67
C ILE A 126 -1.79 -8.59 1.74
N THR A 127 -2.94 -7.92 1.87
CA THR A 127 -4.17 -8.22 1.14
C THR A 127 -5.08 -7.00 1.01
N ASN A 128 -6.12 -7.12 0.19
CA ASN A 128 -7.18 -6.12 0.04
C ASN A 128 -6.64 -4.71 -0.30
N SER A 129 -5.57 -4.68 -1.11
CA SER A 129 -4.96 -3.47 -1.64
C SER A 129 -5.92 -2.79 -2.60
N THR A 130 -6.21 -1.51 -2.36
CA THR A 130 -7.22 -0.75 -3.10
C THR A 130 -6.64 0.55 -3.62
N VAL A 131 -6.97 0.87 -4.87
CA VAL A 131 -6.90 2.22 -5.44
C VAL A 131 -8.33 2.59 -5.84
N MET A 132 -8.81 3.73 -5.39
CA MET A 132 -10.17 4.19 -5.66
C MET A 132 -10.16 5.68 -5.96
N VAL A 133 -10.84 6.07 -7.03
CA VAL A 133 -11.03 7.48 -7.40
C VAL A 133 -12.42 7.89 -6.98
N LYS A 134 -12.53 8.91 -6.13
CA LYS A 134 -13.80 9.38 -5.60
C LYS A 134 -14.27 10.61 -6.38
N LEU A 135 -15.34 10.44 -7.15
CA LEU A 135 -16.09 11.52 -7.77
C LEU A 135 -17.15 11.98 -6.75
N ASN A 136 -17.10 13.24 -6.32
CA ASN A 136 -18.11 13.80 -5.43
C ASN A 136 -19.23 14.44 -6.26
#